data_AF-A0A7C2Q1F9-F1
#
_entry.id   AF-A0A7C2Q1F9-F1
#
_cell.length_a   1.000
_cell.length_b   1.000
_cell.length_c   1.000
_cell.angle_alpha   90.00
_cell.angle_beta   90.00
_cell.angle_gamma   90.00
#
_symmetry.space_group_name_H-M   'P 1'
#
loop_
_entity.id
_entity.type
_entity.pdbx_description
1 polymer ?
#
loop_
_entity_poly.entity_id
_entity_poly.type
_entity_poly.pdbx_seq_one_letter_code
_entity_poly.pdbx_strand_id
1 'polypeptide(L)'
;MRDASALLISVKSHSLSIMDDGRFVFSFDRAGRLYTAYRDGHTFIRGLSGIVVEKWHEEGEPWAPKRIRVLAEEEKQAFLSELWSEISEIVMAFRRGHGRVEIFGREGVSSEEELDRWLEKILAWDAQAYARDQERFLSVYKPISILPPDQYLALVLQVTEGCHWNKCTFCDFYRDRRFRIKTEDEVRHHIAAVKEFLGDSITLRRSLFLADANALILPQERLVRLLEIIHEAFSFGRGQGALEGIYSFLDAYSGMRKTVEDFAALRSWHVKRLYLGVESGHDPLLHFVNKPGTAREALEVVSRIKAAGLSVGVIILIGLGGDAFFDAHVRDTIALL
;
A
#
# COMPACT_ATOMS: atom_id res chain seq x y z
N MET A 1 -24.15 -4.41 -39.21
CA MET A 1 -22.81 -3.83 -39.04
C MET A 1 -22.77 -3.19 -37.67
N ARG A 2 -22.35 -3.94 -36.64
CA ARG A 2 -22.04 -3.34 -35.33
C ARG A 2 -20.68 -2.66 -35.53
N ASP A 3 -20.68 -1.35 -35.26
CA ASP A 3 -19.55 -0.46 -35.41
C ASP A 3 -18.35 -1.01 -34.62
N ALA A 4 -17.14 -0.80 -35.12
CA ALA A 4 -15.92 -1.36 -34.55
C ALA A 4 -15.87 -1.14 -33.03
N SER A 5 -15.63 -2.22 -32.28
CA SER A 5 -15.30 -2.25 -30.85
C SER A 5 -14.61 -0.96 -30.41
N ALA A 6 -15.22 -0.21 -29.49
CA ALA A 6 -14.70 1.06 -29.02
C ALA A 6 -13.53 0.84 -28.05
N LEU A 7 -12.48 0.19 -28.54
CA LEU A 7 -11.21 0.05 -27.86
C LEU A 7 -10.69 1.46 -27.54
N LEU A 8 -10.47 1.69 -26.26
CA LEU A 8 -10.04 2.98 -25.73
C LEU A 8 -8.74 2.81 -24.94
N ILE A 9 -7.76 3.65 -25.25
CA ILE A 9 -6.56 3.81 -24.43
C ILE A 9 -6.67 5.14 -23.68
N SER A 10 -6.88 5.07 -22.36
CA SER A 10 -6.91 6.22 -21.46
C SER A 10 -5.53 6.45 -20.86
N VAL A 11 -4.92 7.60 -21.13
CA VAL A 11 -3.61 7.97 -20.60
C VAL A 11 -3.76 9.02 -19.50
N LYS A 12 -3.19 8.75 -18.32
CA LYS A 12 -3.11 9.68 -17.19
C LYS A 12 -1.64 9.94 -16.82
N SER A 13 -1.38 10.91 -15.94
CA SER A 13 -0.02 11.28 -15.54
C SER A 13 0.85 10.13 -15.01
N HIS A 14 0.27 9.11 -14.36
CA HIS A 14 1.02 8.02 -13.73
C HIS A 14 0.52 6.62 -14.09
N SER A 15 -0.52 6.53 -14.92
CA SER A 15 -1.11 5.26 -15.33
C SER A 15 -1.65 5.33 -16.75
N LEU A 16 -1.64 4.19 -17.42
CA LEU A 16 -2.28 3.97 -18.71
C LEU A 16 -3.30 2.85 -18.56
N SER A 17 -4.51 3.05 -19.07
CA SER A 17 -5.56 2.04 -19.06
C SER A 17 -5.99 1.69 -20.48
N ILE A 18 -6.09 0.39 -20.76
CA ILE A 18 -6.61 -0.16 -22.02
C ILE A 18 -7.98 -0.77 -21.70
N MET A 19 -9.02 -0.40 -22.43
CA MET A 19 -10.39 -0.86 -22.16
C MET A 19 -11.21 -1.07 -23.43
N ASP A 20 -12.17 -1.98 -23.35
CA ASP A 20 -13.25 -2.19 -24.33
C ASP A 20 -14.58 -2.03 -23.61
N ASP A 21 -15.52 -1.29 -24.22
CA ASP A 21 -16.75 -0.84 -23.59
C ASP A 21 -17.56 -2.02 -23.04
N GLY A 22 -17.75 -2.03 -21.72
CA GLY A 22 -18.50 -3.05 -20.98
C GLY A 22 -17.80 -4.41 -20.81
N ARG A 23 -16.58 -4.63 -21.32
CA ARG A 23 -15.90 -5.94 -21.25
C ARG A 23 -14.74 -5.97 -20.27
N PHE A 24 -13.73 -5.13 -20.48
CA PHE A 24 -12.53 -5.15 -19.67
C PHE A 24 -11.91 -3.76 -19.47
N VAL A 25 -11.14 -3.64 -18.40
CA VAL A 25 -10.28 -2.47 -18.13
C VAL A 25 -8.97 -2.98 -17.53
N PHE A 26 -7.86 -2.83 -18.24
CA PHE A 26 -6.52 -3.17 -17.76
C PHE A 26 -5.74 -1.90 -17.49
N SER A 27 -5.20 -1.74 -16.28
CA SER A 27 -4.47 -0.54 -15.87
C SER A 27 -3.04 -0.85 -15.48
N PHE A 28 -2.13 -0.06 -16.06
CA PHE A 28 -0.69 -0.20 -15.95
C PHE A 28 -0.08 1.06 -15.35
N ASP A 29 0.99 0.90 -14.60
CA ASP A 29 1.80 2.04 -14.15
C ASP A 29 2.79 2.50 -15.22
N ARG A 30 3.56 3.55 -14.93
CA ARG A 30 4.57 4.12 -15.83
C ARG A 30 5.71 3.18 -16.23
N ALA A 31 5.95 2.10 -15.48
CA ALA A 31 6.91 1.06 -15.86
C ALA A 31 6.27 -0.03 -16.74
N GLY A 32 4.96 0.03 -16.98
CA GLY A 32 4.20 -0.95 -17.74
C GLY A 32 3.64 -2.11 -16.90
N ARG A 33 3.81 -2.08 -15.56
CA ARG A 33 3.32 -3.15 -14.69
C ARG A 33 1.82 -3.07 -14.55
N LEU A 34 1.13 -4.20 -14.72
CA LEU A 34 -0.27 -4.33 -14.32
C LEU A 34 -0.42 -4.13 -12.81
N TYR A 35 -1.35 -3.27 -12.40
CA TYR A 35 -1.74 -3.14 -10.99
C TYR A 35 -3.23 -3.43 -10.74
N THR A 36 -4.11 -3.21 -11.72
CA THR A 36 -5.51 -3.64 -11.68
C THR A 36 -6.01 -4.08 -13.05
N ALA A 37 -6.79 -5.15 -13.09
CA ALA A 37 -7.58 -5.56 -14.24
C ALA A 37 -9.03 -5.76 -13.82
N TYR A 38 -9.97 -5.37 -14.68
CA TYR A 38 -11.37 -5.73 -14.59
C TYR A 38 -11.73 -6.52 -15.84
N ARG A 39 -12.48 -7.61 -15.70
CA ARG A 39 -13.00 -8.41 -16.80
C ARG A 39 -14.28 -9.12 -16.33
N ASP A 40 -15.35 -8.99 -17.10
CA ASP A 40 -16.60 -9.77 -16.92
C ASP A 40 -17.16 -9.77 -15.47
N GLY A 41 -17.12 -8.62 -14.79
CA GLY A 41 -17.61 -8.49 -13.40
C GLY A 41 -16.58 -8.82 -12.32
N HIS A 42 -15.39 -9.29 -12.70
CA HIS A 42 -14.30 -9.67 -11.81
C HIS A 42 -13.19 -8.63 -11.85
N THR A 43 -12.70 -8.23 -10.68
CA THR A 43 -11.58 -7.31 -10.50
C THR A 43 -10.37 -8.07 -9.96
N PHE A 44 -9.27 -8.04 -10.70
CA PHE A 44 -7.99 -8.61 -10.33
C PHE A 44 -7.04 -7.48 -9.90
N ILE A 45 -6.41 -7.65 -8.75
CA ILE A 45 -5.41 -6.71 -8.22
C ILE A 45 -4.10 -7.46 -8.06
N ARG A 46 -3.08 -7.02 -8.79
CA ARG A 46 -1.72 -7.57 -8.67
C ARG A 46 -0.94 -6.73 -7.66
N GLY A 47 -0.50 -7.36 -6.58
CA GLY A 47 0.48 -6.78 -5.67
C GLY A 47 1.90 -6.86 -6.23
N LEU A 48 2.79 -5.99 -5.77
CA LEU A 48 4.22 -6.05 -6.11
C LEU A 48 4.88 -7.37 -5.64
N SER A 49 4.29 -8.04 -4.64
CA SER A 49 4.70 -9.37 -4.19
C SER A 49 4.39 -10.50 -5.18
N GLY A 50 3.74 -10.20 -6.31
CA GLY A 50 3.28 -11.19 -7.28
C GLY A 50 1.94 -11.84 -6.93
N ILE A 51 1.38 -11.58 -5.74
CA ILE A 51 0.04 -12.06 -5.37
C ILE A 51 -1.00 -11.38 -6.27
N VAL A 52 -1.89 -12.18 -6.86
CA VAL A 52 -3.05 -11.68 -7.59
C VAL A 52 -4.31 -12.01 -6.80
N VAL A 53 -5.04 -10.97 -6.42
CA VAL A 53 -6.31 -11.08 -5.70
C VAL A 53 -7.45 -10.86 -6.68
N GLU A 54 -8.35 -11.81 -6.78
CA GLU A 54 -9.60 -11.71 -7.52
C GLU A 54 -10.74 -11.28 -6.58
N LYS A 55 -11.56 -10.33 -7.03
CA LYS A 55 -12.68 -9.75 -6.30
C LYS A 55 -13.89 -9.64 -7.20
N TRP A 56 -15.05 -10.08 -6.73
CA TRP A 56 -16.31 -9.95 -7.47
C TRP A 56 -17.50 -9.83 -6.49
N HIS A 57 -18.64 -9.42 -7.00
CA HIS A 57 -19.90 -9.45 -6.26
C HIS A 57 -20.68 -10.71 -6.65
N GLU A 58 -21.31 -11.37 -5.68
CA GLU A 58 -22.26 -12.44 -5.99
C GLU A 58 -23.37 -11.93 -6.91
N GLU A 59 -23.82 -12.75 -7.86
CA GLU A 59 -24.86 -12.40 -8.84
C GLU A 59 -24.52 -11.19 -9.75
N GLY A 60 -23.30 -10.64 -9.66
CA GLY A 60 -22.88 -9.48 -10.45
C GLY A 60 -23.44 -8.14 -9.97
N GLU A 61 -24.17 -8.12 -8.86
CA GLU A 61 -24.87 -6.93 -8.37
C GLU A 61 -24.01 -6.14 -7.36
N PRO A 62 -23.84 -4.80 -7.48
CA PRO A 62 -22.98 -4.00 -6.60
C PRO A 62 -23.31 -4.09 -5.10
N TRP A 63 -24.55 -4.44 -4.79
CA TRP A 63 -25.09 -4.55 -3.42
C TRP A 63 -24.87 -5.94 -2.81
N ALA A 64 -24.56 -6.93 -3.64
CA ALA A 64 -24.40 -8.31 -3.22
C ALA A 64 -23.08 -8.51 -2.46
N PRO A 65 -22.98 -9.58 -1.65
CA PRO A 65 -21.77 -9.91 -0.90
C PRO A 65 -20.53 -9.94 -1.80
N LYS A 66 -19.49 -9.25 -1.35
CA LYS A 66 -18.20 -9.24 -2.03
C LYS A 66 -17.42 -10.50 -1.71
N ARG A 67 -17.02 -11.24 -2.75
CA ARG A 67 -16.10 -12.36 -2.67
C ARG A 67 -14.69 -11.91 -3.01
N ILE A 68 -13.71 -12.51 -2.33
CA ILE A 68 -12.29 -12.23 -2.49
C ILE A 68 -11.56 -13.56 -2.41
N ARG A 69 -10.68 -13.85 -3.37
CA ARG A 69 -9.73 -14.97 -3.28
C ARG A 69 -8.37 -14.59 -3.83
N VAL A 70 -7.35 -15.31 -3.41
CA VAL A 70 -6.02 -15.26 -4.03
C VAL A 70 -5.99 -16.32 -5.12
N LEU A 71 -5.54 -15.96 -6.32
CA LEU A 71 -5.36 -16.92 -7.40
C LEU A 71 -4.26 -17.93 -7.05
N ALA A 72 -4.48 -19.21 -7.36
CA ALA A 72 -3.42 -20.21 -7.31
C ALA A 72 -2.31 -19.88 -8.34
N GLU A 73 -1.14 -20.49 -8.18
CA GLU A 73 0.00 -20.19 -9.05
C GLU A 73 -0.31 -20.48 -10.52
N GLU A 74 -0.95 -21.61 -10.81
CA GLU A 74 -1.32 -22.02 -12.16
C GLU A 74 -2.37 -21.06 -12.77
N GLU A 75 -3.38 -20.67 -11.98
CA GLU A 75 -4.40 -19.69 -12.39
C GLU A 75 -3.79 -18.32 -12.67
N LYS A 76 -2.83 -17.88 -11.83
CA LYS A 76 -2.10 -16.63 -12.01
C LYS A 76 -1.28 -16.65 -13.31
N GLN A 77 -0.56 -17.73 -13.59
CA GLN A 77 0.25 -17.85 -14.81
C GLN A 77 -0.62 -17.85 -16.07
N ALA A 78 -1.75 -18.57 -16.04
CA ALA A 78 -2.73 -18.55 -17.13
C ALA A 78 -3.28 -17.14 -17.35
N PHE A 79 -3.76 -16.50 -16.27
CA PHE A 79 -4.28 -15.13 -16.31
C PHE A 79 -3.30 -14.12 -16.91
N LEU A 80 -2.03 -14.14 -16.48
CA LEU A 80 -1.01 -13.22 -16.98
C LEU A 80 -0.63 -13.50 -18.43
N SER A 81 -0.61 -14.77 -18.85
CA SER A 81 -0.30 -15.15 -20.23
C SER A 81 -1.43 -14.75 -21.19
N GLU A 82 -2.68 -15.00 -20.82
CA GLU A 82 -3.86 -14.57 -21.58
C GLU A 82 -3.94 -13.05 -21.69
N LEU A 83 -3.74 -12.35 -20.58
CA LEU A 83 -3.69 -10.90 -20.54
C LEU A 83 -2.63 -10.35 -21.50
N TRP A 84 -1.42 -10.91 -21.49
CA TRP A 84 -0.34 -10.46 -22.37
C TRP A 84 -0.68 -10.70 -23.85
N SER A 85 -1.26 -11.86 -24.18
CA SER A 85 -1.71 -12.16 -25.55
C SER A 85 -2.76 -11.16 -26.03
N GLU A 86 -3.78 -10.89 -25.20
CA GLU A 86 -4.85 -9.95 -25.51
C GLU A 86 -4.32 -8.52 -25.67
N ILE A 87 -3.47 -8.04 -24.76
CA ILE A 87 -2.85 -6.72 -24.86
C ILE A 87 -2.00 -6.62 -26.14
N SER A 88 -1.27 -7.67 -26.49
CA SER A 88 -0.45 -7.69 -27.70
C SER A 88 -1.29 -7.52 -28.96
N GLU A 89 -2.41 -8.25 -29.05
CA GLU A 89 -3.37 -8.11 -30.15
C GLU A 89 -4.00 -6.72 -30.21
N ILE A 90 -4.40 -6.20 -29.05
CA ILE A 90 -4.97 -4.86 -28.90
C ILE A 90 -3.99 -3.78 -29.35
N VAL A 91 -2.75 -3.82 -28.88
CA VAL A 91 -1.72 -2.83 -29.24
C VAL A 91 -1.39 -2.93 -30.73
N MET A 92 -1.35 -4.12 -31.30
CA MET A 92 -1.19 -4.31 -32.75
C MET A 92 -2.38 -3.74 -33.55
N ALA A 93 -3.62 -3.94 -33.09
CA ALA A 93 -4.80 -3.36 -33.71
C ALA A 93 -4.78 -1.83 -33.63
N PHE A 94 -4.40 -1.29 -32.47
CA PHE A 94 -4.21 0.14 -32.26
C PHE A 94 -3.19 0.75 -33.22
N ARG A 95 -2.01 0.13 -33.35
CA ARG A 95 -0.97 0.53 -34.31
C ARG A 95 -1.42 0.47 -35.78
N ARG A 96 -2.44 -0.32 -36.11
CA ARG A 96 -3.08 -0.37 -37.44
C ARG A 96 -4.20 0.67 -37.63
N GLY A 97 -4.44 1.53 -36.64
CA GLY A 97 -5.47 2.56 -36.69
C GLY A 97 -6.85 2.13 -36.18
N HIS A 98 -6.94 1.03 -35.40
CA HIS A 98 -8.20 0.61 -34.78
C HIS A 98 -8.27 1.04 -33.30
N GLY A 99 -9.32 1.78 -32.93
CA GLY A 99 -9.53 2.28 -31.57
C GLY A 99 -9.27 3.77 -31.44
N ARG A 100 -9.40 4.30 -30.22
CA ARG A 100 -9.23 5.73 -29.89
C ARG A 100 -8.32 5.90 -28.67
N VAL A 101 -7.68 7.06 -28.58
CA VAL A 101 -6.89 7.47 -27.41
C VAL A 101 -7.59 8.64 -26.73
N GLU A 102 -7.73 8.57 -25.41
CA GLU A 102 -8.11 9.70 -24.59
C GLU A 102 -6.95 10.04 -23.65
N ILE A 103 -6.50 11.29 -23.70
CA ILE A 103 -5.41 11.80 -22.88
C ILE A 103 -5.99 12.72 -21.82
N PHE A 104 -5.76 12.38 -20.55
CA PHE A 104 -6.26 13.12 -19.40
C PHE A 104 -5.13 13.80 -18.63
N GLY A 105 -5.28 15.12 -18.41
CA GLY A 105 -4.38 15.95 -17.61
C GLY A 105 -3.59 16.97 -18.42
N ARG A 106 -3.05 18.01 -17.76
CA ARG A 106 -2.25 19.08 -18.40
C ARG A 106 -0.79 18.68 -18.70
N GLU A 107 -0.37 17.47 -18.34
CA GLU A 107 1.04 17.01 -18.35
C GLU A 107 1.21 15.51 -18.71
N GLY A 108 0.22 14.87 -19.35
CA GLY A 108 0.28 13.45 -19.76
C GLY A 108 0.49 13.30 -21.26
N VAL A 109 1.43 12.41 -21.66
CA VAL A 109 1.80 12.00 -23.04
C VAL A 109 1.58 13.10 -24.09
N SER A 110 2.65 13.84 -24.35
CA SER A 110 2.65 15.01 -25.24
C SER A 110 2.76 14.64 -26.73
N SER A 111 3.08 13.39 -27.06
CA SER A 111 3.18 12.90 -28.43
C SER A 111 2.75 11.43 -28.58
N GLU A 112 2.36 11.04 -29.79
CA GLU A 112 2.10 9.62 -30.14
C GLU A 112 3.32 8.72 -29.85
N GLU A 113 4.53 9.26 -29.95
CA GLU A 113 5.78 8.54 -29.66
C GLU A 113 5.94 8.22 -28.16
N GLU A 114 5.44 9.10 -27.28
CA GLU A 114 5.41 8.84 -25.84
C GLU A 114 4.40 7.76 -25.48
N LEU A 115 3.24 7.73 -26.16
CA LEU A 115 2.27 6.66 -26.02
C LEU A 115 2.89 5.33 -26.46
N ASP A 116 3.49 5.29 -27.65
CA ASP A 116 4.04 4.06 -28.22
C ASP A 116 5.15 3.48 -27.35
N ARG A 117 6.07 4.33 -26.83
CA ARG A 117 7.08 3.90 -25.84
C ARG A 117 6.46 3.31 -24.57
N TRP A 118 5.33 3.83 -24.10
CA TRP A 118 4.66 3.26 -22.92
C TRP A 118 3.98 1.92 -23.26
N LEU A 119 3.36 1.81 -24.44
CA LEU A 119 2.82 0.54 -24.93
C LEU A 119 3.93 -0.52 -25.07
N GLU A 120 5.11 -0.16 -25.57
CA GLU A 120 6.28 -1.05 -25.60
C GLU A 120 6.69 -1.53 -24.21
N LYS A 121 6.71 -0.63 -23.22
CA LYS A 121 6.96 -1.04 -21.82
C LYS A 121 5.93 -2.04 -21.34
N ILE A 122 4.64 -1.85 -21.63
CA ILE A 122 3.57 -2.78 -21.27
C ILE A 122 3.78 -4.14 -21.95
N LEU A 123 4.11 -4.15 -23.23
CA LEU A 123 4.37 -5.40 -23.98
C LEU A 123 5.61 -6.16 -23.50
N ALA A 124 6.53 -5.52 -22.79
CA ALA A 124 7.68 -6.19 -22.16
C ALA A 124 7.30 -7.00 -20.90
N TRP A 125 6.06 -6.90 -20.41
CA TRP A 125 5.57 -7.60 -19.22
C TRP A 125 4.85 -8.92 -19.53
N ASP A 126 5.59 -9.88 -20.07
CA ASP A 126 5.11 -11.26 -20.18
C ASP A 126 5.07 -11.99 -18.82
N ALA A 127 4.56 -13.22 -18.79
CA ALA A 127 4.48 -14.03 -17.57
C ALA A 127 5.84 -14.23 -16.89
N GLN A 128 6.92 -14.37 -17.66
CA GLN A 128 8.27 -14.54 -17.11
C GLN A 128 8.81 -13.24 -16.51
N ALA A 129 8.52 -12.08 -17.13
CA ALA A 129 8.86 -10.78 -16.60
C ALA A 129 8.17 -10.53 -15.26
N TYR A 130 6.91 -10.93 -15.11
CA TYR A 130 6.21 -10.86 -13.83
C TYR A 130 6.80 -11.79 -12.77
N ALA A 131 7.27 -12.98 -13.14
CA ALA A 131 7.99 -13.88 -12.22
C ALA A 131 9.32 -13.26 -11.75
N ARG A 132 10.12 -12.69 -12.66
CA ARG A 132 11.35 -11.96 -12.31
C ARG A 132 11.09 -10.76 -11.41
N ASP A 133 10.00 -10.02 -11.64
CA ASP A 133 9.62 -8.89 -10.80
C ASP A 133 9.21 -9.32 -9.38
N GLN A 134 8.56 -10.48 -9.25
CA GLN A 134 8.29 -11.09 -7.95
C GLN A 134 9.59 -11.46 -7.21
N GLU A 135 10.57 -12.07 -7.90
CA GLU A 135 11.89 -12.37 -7.32
C GLU A 135 12.62 -11.08 -6.87
N ARG A 136 12.59 -10.03 -7.71
CA ARG A 136 13.15 -8.72 -7.35
C ARG A 136 12.45 -8.10 -6.16
N PHE A 137 11.13 -8.20 -6.06
CA PHE A 137 10.41 -7.72 -4.88
C PHE A 137 10.90 -8.42 -3.61
N LEU A 138 11.05 -9.74 -3.65
CA LEU A 138 11.50 -10.55 -2.52
C LEU A 138 12.96 -10.32 -2.13
N SER A 139 13.80 -9.81 -3.03
CA SER A 139 15.17 -9.41 -2.71
C SER A 139 15.25 -8.02 -2.04
N VAL A 140 14.28 -7.14 -2.30
CA VAL A 140 14.23 -5.78 -1.74
C VAL A 140 13.50 -5.73 -0.40
N TYR A 141 12.43 -6.52 -0.26
CA TYR A 141 11.52 -6.46 0.87
C TYR A 141 11.50 -7.75 1.68
N LYS A 142 11.43 -7.59 3.00
CA LYS A 142 10.80 -8.63 3.83
C LYS A 142 9.29 -8.59 3.61
N PRO A 143 8.56 -9.71 3.75
CA PRO A 143 7.10 -9.72 3.62
C PRO A 143 6.43 -8.52 4.31
N ILE A 144 5.69 -7.73 3.53
CA ILE A 144 4.95 -6.57 4.01
C ILE A 144 3.61 -7.09 4.54
N SER A 145 3.54 -7.35 5.85
CA SER A 145 2.42 -8.10 6.45
C SER A 145 1.09 -7.33 6.45
N ILE A 146 1.12 -6.02 6.72
CA ILE A 146 -0.09 -5.20 6.75
C ILE A 146 0.21 -3.74 6.43
N LEU A 147 -0.71 -3.11 5.72
CA LEU A 147 -0.80 -1.66 5.53
C LEU A 147 -2.23 -1.23 5.84
N PRO A 148 -2.45 -0.01 6.37
CA PRO A 148 -3.78 0.55 6.49
C PRO A 148 -4.47 0.66 5.12
N PRO A 149 -5.81 0.56 5.03
CA PRO A 149 -6.53 0.54 3.76
C PRO A 149 -6.26 1.75 2.85
N ASP A 150 -5.99 2.91 3.44
CA ASP A 150 -5.67 4.16 2.73
C ASP A 150 -4.18 4.26 2.32
N GLN A 151 -3.37 3.22 2.60
CA GLN A 151 -1.93 3.20 2.32
C GLN A 151 -1.50 2.04 1.39
N TYR A 152 -2.43 1.33 0.73
CA TYR A 152 -2.08 0.21 -0.17
C TYR A 152 -1.25 0.60 -1.41
N LEU A 153 -1.24 1.87 -1.80
CA LEU A 153 -0.40 2.41 -2.88
C LEU A 153 0.77 3.26 -2.36
N ALA A 154 1.07 3.22 -1.06
CA ALA A 154 2.19 3.94 -0.49
C ALA A 154 3.54 3.39 -1.00
N LEU A 155 4.55 4.26 -1.08
CA LEU A 155 5.93 3.84 -1.14
C LEU A 155 6.30 3.26 0.22
N VAL A 156 6.66 1.99 0.27
CA VAL A 156 6.98 1.31 1.53
C VAL A 156 8.48 1.31 1.79
N LEU A 157 8.88 1.72 3.00
CA LEU A 157 10.23 1.55 3.53
C LEU A 157 10.18 0.76 4.84
N GLN A 158 11.03 -0.26 4.97
CA GLN A 158 11.21 -1.03 6.20
C GLN A 158 12.43 -0.50 6.95
N VAL A 159 12.26 0.54 7.77
CA VAL A 159 13.33 1.08 8.65
C VAL A 159 13.52 0.24 9.91
N THR A 160 12.49 -0.50 10.28
CA THR A 160 12.51 -1.58 11.26
C THR A 160 12.07 -2.87 10.56
N GLU A 161 12.47 -3.99 11.13
CA GLU A 161 11.94 -5.31 10.75
C GLU A 161 11.26 -5.93 11.98
N GLY A 162 10.10 -6.55 11.78
CA GLY A 162 9.33 -7.27 12.80
C GLY A 162 8.58 -6.38 13.78
N CYS A 163 8.17 -6.99 14.90
CA CYS A 163 7.49 -6.32 16.01
C CYS A 163 8.31 -6.38 17.29
N HIS A 164 8.59 -5.24 17.92
CA HIS A 164 9.35 -5.20 19.17
C HIS A 164 8.64 -5.92 20.33
N TRP A 165 7.30 -5.99 20.28
CA TRP A 165 6.51 -6.73 21.27
C TRP A 165 6.33 -8.20 20.92
N ASN A 166 5.85 -8.50 19.70
CA ASN A 166 5.63 -9.84 19.09
C ASN A 166 5.04 -10.93 20.00
N LYS A 167 4.24 -10.55 21.02
CA LYS A 167 3.68 -11.46 22.02
C LYS A 167 2.15 -11.39 22.14
N CYS A 168 1.49 -10.51 21.38
CA CYS A 168 0.03 -10.46 21.31
C CYS A 168 -0.51 -11.82 20.82
N THR A 169 -1.54 -12.35 21.47
CA THR A 169 -2.08 -13.69 21.14
C THR A 169 -2.88 -13.72 19.84
N PHE A 170 -3.35 -12.55 19.37
CA PHE A 170 -4.13 -12.43 18.14
C PHE A 170 -3.30 -12.16 16.88
N CYS A 171 -1.99 -11.87 17.02
CA CYS A 171 -1.18 -11.36 15.93
C CYS A 171 -0.09 -12.34 15.50
N ASP A 172 -0.15 -12.74 14.22
CA ASP A 172 0.80 -13.64 13.58
C ASP A 172 1.67 -12.98 12.49
N PHE A 173 1.50 -11.68 12.25
CA PHE A 173 2.12 -10.95 11.13
C PHE A 173 3.64 -10.95 11.10
N TYR A 174 4.30 -11.06 12.25
CA TYR A 174 5.75 -10.90 12.38
C TYR A 174 6.42 -12.08 13.11
N ARG A 175 5.76 -13.23 13.18
CA ARG A 175 6.27 -14.44 13.86
C ARG A 175 7.47 -15.05 13.14
N ASP A 176 7.63 -14.76 11.86
CA ASP A 176 8.69 -15.27 10.99
C ASP A 176 10.01 -14.49 11.10
N ARG A 177 10.05 -13.38 11.86
CA ARG A 177 11.26 -12.55 12.00
C ARG A 177 11.43 -11.95 13.39
N ARG A 178 12.68 -11.72 13.79
CA ARG A 178 13.00 -10.99 15.02
C ARG A 178 12.93 -9.49 14.80
N PHE A 179 12.59 -8.75 15.85
CA PHE A 179 12.64 -7.31 15.80
C PHE A 179 14.08 -6.82 15.67
N ARG A 180 14.31 -5.89 14.73
CA ARG A 180 15.56 -5.12 14.66
C ARG A 180 15.32 -3.76 14.04
N ILE A 181 16.24 -2.84 14.32
CA ILE A 181 16.26 -1.49 13.76
C ILE A 181 17.42 -1.42 12.77
N LYS A 182 17.16 -1.04 11.52
CA LYS A 182 18.21 -0.88 10.50
C LYS A 182 19.17 0.24 10.87
N THR A 183 20.45 0.08 10.51
CA THR A 183 21.42 1.17 10.56
C THR A 183 21.10 2.22 9.49
N GLU A 184 21.70 3.40 9.60
CA GLU A 184 21.56 4.47 8.60
C GLU A 184 22.02 4.00 7.21
N ASP A 185 23.14 3.28 7.14
CA ASP A 185 23.61 2.67 5.89
C ASP A 185 22.61 1.66 5.34
N GLU A 186 22.09 0.75 6.16
CA GLU A 186 21.06 -0.21 5.71
C GLU A 186 19.81 0.50 5.19
N VAL A 187 19.40 1.62 5.80
CA VAL A 187 18.28 2.42 5.32
C VAL A 187 18.60 3.07 3.96
N ARG A 188 19.80 3.63 3.79
CA ARG A 188 20.26 4.19 2.50
C ARG A 188 20.26 3.13 1.40
N HIS A 189 20.81 1.94 1.68
CA HIS A 189 20.81 0.81 0.74
C HIS A 189 19.39 0.36 0.41
N HIS A 190 18.51 0.24 1.41
CA HIS A 190 17.12 -0.14 1.18
C HIS A 190 16.39 0.90 0.33
N ILE A 191 16.57 2.21 0.58
CA ILE A 191 15.99 3.28 -0.23
C ILE A 191 16.47 3.19 -1.69
N ALA A 192 17.77 2.98 -1.91
CA ALA A 192 18.32 2.82 -3.26
C ALA A 192 17.69 1.61 -3.98
N ALA A 193 17.62 0.46 -3.31
CA ALA A 193 17.02 -0.75 -3.84
C ALA A 193 15.53 -0.58 -4.16
N VAL A 194 14.77 0.12 -3.31
CA VAL A 194 13.36 0.44 -3.54
C VAL A 194 13.18 1.35 -4.75
N LYS A 195 14.01 2.39 -4.89
CA LYS A 195 13.98 3.29 -6.06
C LYS A 195 14.29 2.55 -7.35
N GLU A 196 15.31 1.71 -7.34
CA GLU A 196 15.69 0.89 -8.50
C GLU A 196 14.61 -0.13 -8.87
N PHE A 197 14.03 -0.80 -7.87
CA PHE A 197 12.96 -1.77 -8.08
C PHE A 197 11.72 -1.11 -8.66
N LEU A 198 11.25 0.00 -8.06
CA LEU A 198 10.06 0.69 -8.54
C LEU A 198 10.30 1.34 -9.91
N GLY A 199 11.48 1.92 -10.17
CA GLY A 199 11.73 2.67 -11.40
C GLY A 199 10.64 3.72 -11.62
N ASP A 200 10.11 3.81 -12.85
CA ASP A 200 9.08 4.79 -13.18
C ASP A 200 7.75 4.58 -12.43
N SER A 201 7.48 3.36 -11.92
CA SER A 201 6.30 3.06 -11.09
C SER A 201 6.26 3.89 -9.81
N ILE A 202 7.39 4.45 -9.39
CA ILE A 202 7.47 5.30 -8.21
C ILE A 202 6.55 6.52 -8.32
N THR A 203 6.28 6.99 -9.54
CA THR A 203 5.40 8.13 -9.80
C THR A 203 3.93 7.90 -9.45
N LEU A 204 3.51 6.62 -9.35
CA LEU A 204 2.16 6.25 -8.91
C LEU A 204 2.00 6.40 -7.39
N ARG A 205 3.10 6.50 -6.63
CA ARG A 205 3.09 6.57 -5.17
C ARG A 205 2.84 8.01 -4.72
N ARG A 206 1.86 8.20 -3.84
CA ARG A 206 1.50 9.52 -3.29
C ARG A 206 1.96 9.73 -1.85
N SER A 207 2.12 8.65 -1.10
CA SER A 207 2.55 8.68 0.30
C SER A 207 3.74 7.75 0.53
N LEU A 208 4.43 7.93 1.65
CA LEU A 208 5.46 7.01 2.13
C LEU A 208 5.01 6.38 3.45
N PHE A 209 5.12 5.06 3.54
CA PHE A 209 4.79 4.31 4.74
C PHE A 209 6.04 3.65 5.32
N LEU A 210 6.34 3.99 6.58
CA LEU A 210 7.34 3.29 7.39
C LEU A 210 6.70 2.02 7.93
N ALA A 211 6.95 0.91 7.23
CA ALA A 211 6.30 -0.38 7.44
C ALA A 211 6.94 -1.21 8.56
N ASP A 212 6.45 -2.44 8.64
CA ASP A 212 6.51 -3.34 9.80
C ASP A 212 5.81 -2.75 11.02
N ALA A 213 6.01 -3.31 12.21
CA ALA A 213 5.03 -3.14 13.28
C ALA A 213 5.02 -1.74 13.91
N ASN A 214 6.19 -1.12 14.09
CA ASN A 214 6.30 0.20 14.69
C ASN A 214 7.70 0.81 14.49
N ALA A 215 7.83 1.81 13.61
CA ALA A 215 9.07 2.56 13.45
C ALA A 215 9.30 3.60 14.57
N LEU A 216 8.25 4.01 15.28
CA LEU A 216 8.31 5.04 16.31
C LEU A 216 8.85 4.55 17.66
N ILE A 217 9.10 3.24 17.82
CA ILE A 217 9.85 2.70 18.97
C ILE A 217 11.30 3.23 19.02
N LEU A 218 11.82 3.75 17.91
CA LEU A 218 13.15 4.32 17.84
C LEU A 218 13.29 5.52 18.80
N PRO A 219 14.45 5.66 19.47
CA PRO A 219 14.81 6.91 20.15
C PRO A 219 14.65 8.10 19.21
N GLN A 220 14.13 9.22 19.73
CA GLN A 220 13.73 10.36 18.91
C GLN A 220 14.84 10.86 17.98
N GLU A 221 16.05 11.02 18.51
CA GLU A 221 17.22 11.49 17.74
C GLU A 221 17.51 10.56 16.54
N ARG A 222 17.45 9.25 16.75
CA ARG A 222 17.66 8.26 15.68
C ARG A 222 16.52 8.29 14.66
N LEU A 223 15.28 8.43 15.12
CA LEU A 223 14.12 8.55 14.22
C LEU A 223 14.24 9.79 13.33
N VAL A 224 14.66 10.93 13.89
CA VAL A 224 14.92 12.17 13.14
C VAL A 224 16.03 11.97 12.10
N ARG A 225 17.16 11.34 12.45
CA ARG A 225 18.21 11.01 11.47
C ARG A 225 17.72 10.12 10.33
N LEU A 226 16.85 9.15 10.60
CA LEU A 226 16.27 8.33 9.53
C LEU A 226 15.32 9.16 8.63
N LEU A 227 14.59 10.11 9.21
CA LEU A 227 13.75 11.02 8.43
C LEU A 227 14.59 11.97 7.57
N GLU A 228 15.71 12.47 8.08
CA GLU A 228 16.69 13.25 7.29
C GLU A 228 17.14 12.47 6.05
N ILE A 229 17.56 11.21 6.22
CA ILE A 229 17.97 10.33 5.11
C ILE A 229 16.83 10.15 4.08
N ILE A 230 15.59 10.03 4.56
CA ILE A 230 14.42 9.89 3.68
C ILE A 230 14.17 11.19 2.90
N HIS A 231 14.33 12.36 3.53
CA HIS A 231 14.19 13.67 2.90
C HIS A 231 15.32 13.99 1.91
N GLU A 232 16.52 13.43 2.11
CA GLU A 232 17.59 13.47 1.11
C GLU A 232 17.22 12.70 -0.17
N ALA A 233 16.42 11.63 -0.03
CA ALA A 233 16.11 10.71 -1.13
C ALA A 233 14.79 11.01 -1.86
N PHE A 234 13.86 11.70 -1.21
CA PHE A 234 12.51 11.96 -1.69
C PHE A 234 12.06 13.40 -1.38
N SER A 235 11.28 13.98 -2.29
CA SER A 235 10.67 15.30 -2.09
C SER A 235 9.30 15.18 -1.45
N PHE A 236 8.97 16.12 -0.57
CA PHE A 236 7.68 16.17 0.14
C PHE A 236 6.98 17.51 -0.07
N GLY A 237 5.65 17.53 0.03
CA GLY A 237 4.85 18.76 0.02
C GLY A 237 4.25 19.08 -1.36
N ARG A 238 4.40 20.32 -1.82
CA ARG A 238 3.80 20.78 -3.09
C ARG A 238 4.83 20.69 -4.21
N GLY A 239 4.56 19.86 -5.21
CA GLY A 239 5.41 19.73 -6.38
C GLY A 239 5.06 18.51 -7.20
N GLN A 240 5.44 18.51 -8.47
CA GLN A 240 5.29 17.33 -9.32
C GLN A 240 6.18 16.20 -8.78
N GLY A 241 5.60 15.02 -8.53
CA GLY A 241 6.32 13.88 -7.97
C GLY A 241 6.63 13.98 -6.46
N ALA A 242 6.22 15.05 -5.77
CA ALA A 242 6.38 15.16 -4.33
C ALA A 242 5.40 14.22 -3.60
N LEU A 243 5.89 13.57 -2.55
CA LEU A 243 5.07 12.76 -1.66
C LEU A 243 4.27 13.68 -0.73
N GLU A 244 3.03 13.28 -0.48
CA GLU A 244 2.12 14.03 0.38
C GLU A 244 2.58 14.04 1.83
N GLY A 245 3.22 12.97 2.30
CA GLY A 245 3.72 12.85 3.65
C GLY A 245 4.11 11.42 4.04
N ILE A 246 4.57 11.30 5.28
CA ILE A 246 5.04 10.06 5.89
C ILE A 246 4.00 9.53 6.87
N TYR A 247 3.80 8.22 6.84
CA TYR A 247 2.81 7.47 7.58
C TYR A 247 3.50 6.29 8.28
N SER A 248 3.02 5.89 9.47
CA SER A 248 3.55 4.71 10.16
C SER A 248 2.58 4.18 11.21
N PHE A 249 2.76 2.93 11.61
CA PHE A 249 2.12 2.38 12.79
C PHE A 249 2.75 2.90 14.09
N LEU A 250 1.96 2.91 15.14
CA LEU A 250 2.35 3.22 16.51
C LEU A 250 1.56 2.32 17.46
N ASP A 251 2.17 1.96 18.59
CA ASP A 251 1.46 1.36 19.72
C ASP A 251 1.47 2.31 20.92
N ALA A 252 0.51 2.13 21.83
CA ALA A 252 0.38 3.00 23.01
C ALA A 252 1.66 3.03 23.87
N TYR A 253 2.35 1.90 24.05
CA TYR A 253 3.55 1.82 24.89
C TYR A 253 4.70 2.66 24.33
N SER A 254 4.96 2.57 23.03
CA SER A 254 5.98 3.40 22.37
C SER A 254 5.55 4.86 22.26
N GLY A 255 4.26 5.12 22.05
CA GLY A 255 3.71 6.47 22.00
C GLY A 255 3.84 7.21 23.34
N MET A 256 3.67 6.52 24.46
CA MET A 256 3.80 7.11 25.81
C MET A 256 5.22 7.62 26.11
N ARG A 257 6.23 7.09 25.40
CA ARG A 257 7.63 7.52 25.52
C ARG A 257 7.94 8.80 24.73
N LYS A 258 7.00 9.31 23.95
CA LYS A 258 7.15 10.54 23.15
C LYS A 258 6.35 11.69 23.75
N THR A 259 6.97 12.86 23.78
CA THR A 259 6.31 14.11 24.20
C THR A 259 5.53 14.75 23.04
N VAL A 260 4.79 15.82 23.33
CA VAL A 260 4.13 16.61 22.30
C VAL A 260 5.17 17.25 21.38
N GLU A 261 6.30 17.70 21.92
CA GLU A 261 7.42 18.29 21.18
C GLU A 261 8.08 17.26 20.25
N ASP A 262 8.23 16.00 20.71
CA ASP A 262 8.72 14.92 19.87
C ASP A 262 7.80 14.70 18.65
N PHE A 263 6.49 14.66 18.86
CA PHE A 263 5.52 14.52 17.78
C PHE A 263 5.50 15.77 16.87
N ALA A 264 5.66 16.97 17.43
CA ALA A 264 5.72 18.21 16.67
C ALA A 264 6.97 18.24 15.76
N ALA A 265 8.10 17.70 16.22
CA ALA A 265 9.28 17.51 15.40
C ALA A 265 9.03 16.50 14.26
N LEU A 266 8.28 15.43 14.49
CA LEU A 266 7.91 14.51 13.41
C LEU A 266 7.05 15.22 12.33
N ARG A 267 6.16 16.11 12.76
CA ARG A 267 5.35 16.94 11.84
C ARG A 267 6.22 17.83 10.96
N SER A 268 7.29 18.45 11.49
CA SER A 268 8.22 19.24 10.66
C SER A 268 8.97 18.37 9.64
N TRP A 269 9.12 17.07 9.91
CA TRP A 269 9.64 16.07 8.97
C TRP A 269 8.57 15.46 8.06
N HIS A 270 7.43 16.13 7.88
CA HIS A 270 6.33 15.70 7.00
C HIS A 270 5.68 14.37 7.38
N VAL A 271 5.87 13.89 8.62
CA VAL A 271 4.98 12.87 9.18
C VAL A 271 3.58 13.50 9.24
N LYS A 272 2.61 12.84 8.62
CA LYS A 272 1.23 13.34 8.52
C LYS A 272 0.28 12.59 9.43
N ARG A 273 0.40 11.26 9.47
CA ARG A 273 -0.53 10.41 10.21
C ARG A 273 0.17 9.20 10.82
N LEU A 274 -0.21 8.91 12.05
CA LEU A 274 0.18 7.69 12.76
C LEU A 274 -1.04 6.80 12.96
N TYR A 275 -0.87 5.49 12.77
CA TYR A 275 -1.93 4.51 12.98
C TYR A 275 -1.70 3.81 14.31
N LEU A 276 -2.52 4.14 15.30
CA LEU A 276 -2.43 3.62 16.64
C LEU A 276 -3.20 2.32 16.78
N GLY A 277 -2.49 1.23 17.08
CA GLY A 277 -3.08 0.00 17.58
C GLY A 277 -3.65 0.22 18.99
N VAL A 278 -4.98 0.37 19.07
CA VAL A 278 -5.75 0.43 20.33
C VAL A 278 -6.35 -0.94 20.64
N GLU A 279 -6.84 -1.63 19.61
CA GLU A 279 -7.44 -2.97 19.61
C GLU A 279 -8.74 -3.10 20.42
N SER A 280 -8.77 -2.60 21.67
CA SER A 280 -9.92 -2.57 22.57
C SER A 280 -9.79 -1.42 23.58
N GLY A 281 -10.93 -0.84 24.00
CA GLY A 281 -11.01 0.04 25.15
C GLY A 281 -11.14 -0.67 26.50
N HIS A 282 -11.17 -2.01 26.52
CA HIS A 282 -11.31 -2.81 27.73
C HIS A 282 -9.96 -3.37 28.20
N ASP A 283 -9.38 -2.79 29.25
CA ASP A 283 -8.05 -3.17 29.76
C ASP A 283 -7.91 -4.67 30.12
N PRO A 284 -8.89 -5.33 30.77
CA PRO A 284 -8.82 -6.79 30.99
C PRO A 284 -8.73 -7.60 29.70
N LEU A 285 -9.37 -7.16 28.60
CA LEU A 285 -9.24 -7.81 27.30
C LEU A 285 -7.84 -7.59 26.71
N LEU A 286 -7.30 -6.37 26.79
CA LEU A 286 -5.93 -6.08 26.34
C LEU A 286 -4.92 -6.96 27.08
N HIS A 287 -5.08 -7.13 28.40
CA HIS A 287 -4.28 -8.03 29.21
C HIS A 287 -4.43 -9.50 28.78
N PHE A 288 -5.67 -9.96 28.60
CA PHE A 288 -5.99 -11.32 28.15
C PHE A 288 -5.28 -11.66 26.83
N VAL A 289 -5.26 -10.73 25.87
CA VAL A 289 -4.59 -10.94 24.58
C VAL A 289 -3.11 -10.55 24.58
N ASN A 290 -2.56 -10.25 25.75
CA ASN A 290 -1.17 -9.87 25.97
C ASN A 290 -0.74 -8.70 25.07
N LYS A 291 -1.61 -7.69 24.92
CA LYS A 291 -1.29 -6.41 24.27
C LYS A 291 -0.74 -5.45 25.33
N PRO A 292 0.41 -4.78 25.10
CA PRO A 292 0.94 -3.83 26.05
C PRO A 292 0.20 -2.51 25.96
N GLY A 293 0.02 -1.88 27.12
CA GLY A 293 -0.65 -0.59 27.29
C GLY A 293 -2.09 -0.73 27.78
N THR A 294 -2.70 0.42 28.03
CA THR A 294 -4.09 0.58 28.51
C THR A 294 -4.89 1.53 27.61
N ALA A 295 -6.21 1.49 27.72
CA ALA A 295 -7.11 2.42 27.05
C ALA A 295 -6.79 3.89 27.40
N ARG A 296 -6.45 4.15 28.67
CA ARG A 296 -6.06 5.49 29.14
C ARG A 296 -4.76 5.97 28.49
N GLU A 297 -3.76 5.12 28.38
CA GLU A 297 -2.49 5.45 27.70
C GLU A 297 -2.71 5.69 26.20
N ALA A 298 -3.56 4.89 25.55
CA ALA A 298 -3.93 5.12 24.15
C ALA A 298 -4.59 6.50 23.96
N LEU A 299 -5.52 6.89 24.84
CA LEU A 299 -6.15 8.22 24.82
C LEU A 299 -5.12 9.34 25.02
N GLU A 300 -4.18 9.17 25.94
CA GLU A 300 -3.12 10.14 26.20
C GLU A 300 -2.20 10.30 25.00
N VAL A 301 -1.80 9.21 24.35
CA VAL A 301 -1.01 9.24 23.11
C VAL A 301 -1.76 9.95 21.99
N VAL A 302 -3.05 9.64 21.79
CA VAL A 302 -3.91 10.32 20.81
C VAL A 302 -3.96 11.82 21.07
N SER A 303 -4.13 12.22 22.34
CA SER A 303 -4.16 13.62 22.75
C SER A 303 -2.84 14.33 22.42
N ARG A 304 -1.69 13.71 22.73
CA ARG A 304 -0.36 14.27 22.40
C ARG A 304 -0.14 14.42 20.89
N ILE A 305 -0.52 13.42 20.10
CA ILE A 305 -0.40 13.46 18.63
C ILE A 305 -1.26 14.60 18.05
N LYS A 306 -2.51 14.74 18.52
CA LYS A 306 -3.41 15.81 18.10
C LYS A 306 -2.88 17.18 18.51
N ALA A 307 -2.39 17.33 19.74
CA ALA A 307 -1.78 18.57 20.24
C ALA A 307 -0.55 19.00 19.42
N ALA A 308 0.22 18.04 18.92
CA ALA A 308 1.35 18.27 18.01
C ALA A 308 0.94 18.60 16.56
N GLY A 309 -0.36 18.58 16.23
CA GLY A 309 -0.89 18.88 14.90
C GLY A 309 -0.73 17.76 13.88
N LEU A 310 -0.56 16.51 14.33
CA LEU A 310 -0.55 15.31 13.50
C LEU A 310 -1.95 14.69 13.42
N SER A 311 -2.24 13.97 12.33
CA SER A 311 -3.40 13.10 12.25
C SER A 311 -3.13 11.77 12.96
N VAL A 312 -4.18 11.14 13.48
CA VAL A 312 -4.11 9.80 14.04
C VAL A 312 -5.26 8.96 13.50
N GLY A 313 -4.94 7.75 13.03
CA GLY A 313 -5.93 6.71 12.76
C GLY A 313 -5.91 5.72 13.91
N VAL A 314 -7.07 5.38 14.48
CA VAL A 314 -7.17 4.37 15.55
C VAL A 314 -7.62 3.04 14.95
N ILE A 315 -7.01 1.95 15.40
CA ILE A 315 -7.33 0.59 14.96
C ILE A 315 -7.99 -0.15 16.13
N ILE A 316 -9.22 -0.62 15.91
CA ILE A 316 -9.99 -1.45 16.85
C ILE A 316 -10.21 -2.82 16.21
N LEU A 317 -10.05 -3.89 16.98
CA LEU A 317 -10.29 -5.26 16.51
C LEU A 317 -11.67 -5.72 16.94
N ILE A 318 -12.57 -5.86 15.96
CA ILE A 318 -13.91 -6.37 16.18
C ILE A 318 -13.82 -7.88 16.46
N GLY A 319 -14.56 -8.36 17.47
CA GLY A 319 -14.59 -9.77 17.85
C GLY A 319 -13.39 -10.24 18.69
N LEU A 320 -12.47 -9.34 19.06
CA LEU A 320 -11.36 -9.65 19.95
C LEU A 320 -11.89 -10.17 21.30
N GLY A 321 -11.38 -11.31 21.76
CA GLY A 321 -11.82 -11.95 23.01
C GLY A 321 -13.10 -12.80 22.90
N GLY A 322 -13.81 -12.75 21.77
CA GLY A 322 -15.04 -13.52 21.56
C GLY A 322 -16.18 -13.14 22.53
N ASP A 323 -17.17 -14.03 22.64
CA ASP A 323 -18.41 -13.80 23.41
C ASP A 323 -18.16 -13.43 24.87
N ALA A 324 -17.11 -14.00 25.48
CA ALA A 324 -16.75 -13.76 26.88
C ALA A 324 -16.42 -12.28 27.18
N PHE A 325 -15.94 -11.52 26.19
CA PHE A 325 -15.57 -10.11 26.34
C PHE A 325 -16.48 -9.16 25.56
N PHE A 326 -17.48 -9.66 24.84
CA PHE A 326 -18.28 -8.87 23.88
C PHE A 326 -18.86 -7.60 24.49
N ASP A 327 -19.65 -7.72 25.56
CA ASP A 327 -20.36 -6.58 26.16
C ASP A 327 -19.39 -5.52 26.71
N ALA A 328 -18.32 -5.97 27.37
CA ALA A 328 -17.33 -5.08 27.95
C ALA A 328 -16.45 -4.41 26.89
N HIS A 329 -16.04 -5.16 25.87
CA HIS A 329 -15.27 -4.65 24.73
C HIS A 329 -16.05 -3.55 24.02
N VAL A 330 -17.31 -3.79 23.67
CA VAL A 330 -18.16 -2.79 22.99
C VAL A 330 -18.35 -1.56 23.87
N ARG A 331 -18.83 -1.73 25.10
CA ARG A 331 -19.15 -0.61 25.99
C ARG A 331 -17.91 0.25 26.28
N ASP A 332 -16.80 -0.37 26.65
CA ASP A 332 -15.62 0.37 27.10
C ASP A 332 -14.84 0.97 25.91
N THR A 333 -14.89 0.33 24.73
CA THR A 333 -14.37 0.94 23.49
C THR A 333 -15.20 2.14 23.05
N ILE A 334 -16.53 2.08 23.14
CA ILE A 334 -17.39 3.24 22.86
C ILE A 334 -17.11 4.38 23.84
N ALA A 335 -16.90 4.09 25.12
CA ALA A 335 -16.58 5.11 26.11
C ALA A 335 -15.21 5.78 25.90
N LEU A 336 -14.27 5.08 25.25
CA LEU A 336 -12.93 5.59 24.93
C LEU A 336 -12.92 6.54 23.72
N LEU A 337 -13.78 6.28 22.71
CA LEU A 337 -13.85 7.02 21.45
C LEU A 337 -14.67 8.32 21.58
#